data_AF-A0A258QE33-F1
#
_entry.id   AF-A0A258QE33-F1
#
_cell.length_a   1.000
_cell.length_b   1.000
_cell.length_c   1.000
_cell.angle_alpha   90.00
_cell.angle_beta   90.00
_cell.angle_gamma   90.00
#
_symmetry.space_group_name_H-M   'P 1'
#
loop_
_entity.id
_entity.type
_entity.pdbx_description
1 polymer ?
#
loop_
_entity_poly.entity_id
_entity_poly.type
_entity_poly.pdbx_seq_one_letter_code
_entity_poly.pdbx_strand_id
1 'polypeptide(L)'
;GADTFFSLVFRLMAHDQRFIDYCERTTVAEVMTTPATVLPEQGCFIDIARAFHAVEEKRLPVVDAHNQLIGVVMRRDFFERFHWDDWL
;
A
#
# COMPACT_ATOMS: atom_id res chain seq x y z
N GLY A 1 1.71 14.49 5.04
CA GLY A 1 2.76 14.40 6.07
C GLY A 1 2.30 13.47 7.15
N ALA A 2 3.20 12.95 7.98
CA ALA A 2 2.85 12.09 9.11
C ALA A 2 1.88 12.73 10.12
N ASP A 3 1.51 14.01 9.96
CA ASP A 3 0.50 14.75 10.74
C ASP A 3 -0.96 14.31 10.46
N THR A 4 -1.20 13.02 10.24
CA THR A 4 -2.50 12.45 9.85
C THR A 4 -3.03 11.50 10.93
N PHE A 5 -4.23 10.94 10.71
CA PHE A 5 -4.91 9.91 11.52
C PHE A 5 -3.95 8.89 12.18
N PHE A 6 -2.94 8.40 11.46
CA PHE A 6 -1.96 7.46 12.00
C PHE A 6 -1.15 8.01 13.16
N SER A 7 -0.76 9.29 13.15
CA SER A 7 -0.09 9.91 14.30
C SER A 7 -1.01 10.03 15.51
N LEU A 8 -2.30 10.26 15.28
CA LEU A 8 -3.28 10.28 16.37
C LEU A 8 -3.46 8.87 16.95
N VAL A 9 -3.66 7.87 16.09
CA VAL A 9 -3.75 6.46 16.51
C VAL A 9 -2.48 6.05 17.26
N PHE A 10 -1.31 6.36 16.72
CA PHE A 10 -0.05 6.04 17.36
C PHE A 10 0.08 6.73 18.71
N ARG A 11 -0.31 8.01 18.84
CA ARG A 11 -0.29 8.71 20.14
C ARG A 11 -1.27 8.10 21.14
N LEU A 12 -2.47 7.71 20.71
CA LEU A 12 -3.46 7.05 21.55
C LEU A 12 -2.98 5.65 22.00
N MET A 13 -2.32 4.92 21.09
CA MET A 13 -1.84 3.56 21.34
C MET A 13 -0.47 3.50 22.04
N ALA A 14 0.34 4.55 21.92
CA ALA A 14 1.67 4.63 22.55
C ALA A 14 1.62 4.75 24.08
N HIS A 15 0.43 4.85 24.68
CA HIS A 15 0.23 4.71 26.12
C HIS A 15 -0.35 3.33 26.51
N ASP A 16 -0.75 2.49 25.55
CA ASP A 16 -1.18 1.10 25.82
C ASP A 16 0.05 0.19 25.87
N GLN A 17 0.40 -0.27 27.07
CA GLN A 17 1.56 -1.14 27.29
C GLN A 17 1.50 -2.41 26.43
N ARG A 18 0.31 -2.96 26.14
CA ARG A 18 0.18 -4.16 25.31
C ARG A 18 0.59 -3.89 23.86
N PHE A 19 0.30 -2.69 23.35
CA PHE A 19 0.70 -2.30 22.00
C PHE A 19 2.21 -2.09 21.90
N ILE A 20 2.82 -1.48 22.92
CA ILE A 20 4.28 -1.33 23.00
C ILE A 20 4.95 -2.71 23.05
N ASP A 21 4.52 -3.58 23.99
CA ASP A 21 5.07 -4.93 24.14
C ASP A 21 4.94 -5.75 22.85
N TYR A 22 3.82 -5.60 22.14
CA TYR A 22 3.61 -6.21 20.83
C TYR A 22 4.63 -5.69 19.80
N CYS A 23 4.81 -4.38 19.70
CA CYS A 23 5.75 -3.77 18.76
C CYS A 23 7.22 -4.11 19.05
N GLU A 24 7.60 -4.23 20.32
CA GLU A 24 8.98 -4.58 20.72
C GLU A 24 9.34 -6.03 20.42
N ARG A 25 8.34 -6.93 20.42
CA ARG A 25 8.55 -8.37 20.24
C ARG A 25 8.25 -8.88 18.83
N THR A 26 7.51 -8.10 18.05
CA THR A 26 7.06 -8.51 16.72
C THR A 26 7.91 -7.82 15.65
N THR A 27 8.57 -8.60 14.80
CA THR A 27 9.34 -8.04 13.69
C THR A 27 8.41 -7.58 12.56
N VAL A 28 8.87 -6.64 11.74
CA VAL A 28 8.11 -6.20 10.55
C VAL A 28 7.81 -7.38 9.62
N ALA A 29 8.74 -8.32 9.47
CA ALA A 29 8.57 -9.50 8.64
C ALA A 29 7.42 -10.41 9.10
N GLU A 30 7.12 -10.46 10.41
CA GLU A 30 6.03 -11.28 10.96
C GLU A 30 4.64 -10.72 10.66
N VAL A 31 4.54 -9.42 10.37
CA VAL A 31 3.25 -8.75 10.09
C VAL A 31 3.08 -8.37 8.62
N MET A 32 4.11 -8.53 7.80
CA MET A 32 4.05 -8.22 6.37
C MET A 32 3.39 -9.35 5.58
N THR A 33 2.51 -8.99 4.66
CA THR A 33 2.05 -9.88 3.59
C THR A 33 3.21 -10.24 2.67
N THR A 34 3.46 -11.55 2.49
CA THR A 34 4.54 -12.06 1.62
C THR A 34 4.01 -13.22 0.74
N PRO A 35 4.30 -13.25 -0.58
CA PRO A 35 5.03 -12.23 -1.32
C PRO A 35 4.23 -10.93 -1.49
N ALA A 36 4.93 -9.80 -1.53
CA ALA A 36 4.29 -8.54 -1.87
C ALA A 36 3.76 -8.61 -3.31
N THR A 37 2.50 -8.23 -3.51
CA THR A 37 1.96 -8.02 -4.86
C THR A 37 2.54 -6.71 -5.40
N VAL A 38 3.25 -6.78 -6.51
CA VAL A 38 3.91 -5.62 -7.16
C VAL A 38 3.43 -5.45 -8.59
N LEU A 39 3.50 -4.22 -9.09
CA LEU A 39 3.25 -3.87 -10.48
C LEU A 39 4.58 -3.68 -11.23
N PRO A 40 4.75 -4.21 -12.44
CA PRO A 40 5.88 -3.85 -13.28
C PRO A 40 5.72 -2.42 -13.82
N GLU A 41 6.82 -1.69 -13.98
CA GLU A 41 6.85 -0.35 -14.57
C GLU A 41 6.16 -0.28 -15.94
N GLN A 42 6.28 -1.36 -16.74
CA GLN A 42 5.75 -1.40 -18.10
C GLN A 42 4.26 -1.78 -18.17
N GLY A 43 3.58 -1.96 -17.03
CA GLY A 43 2.17 -2.35 -16.98
C GLY A 43 1.26 -1.28 -17.57
N CYS A 44 0.27 -1.69 -18.37
CA CYS A 44 -0.70 -0.75 -18.91
C CYS A 44 -1.87 -0.53 -17.94
N PHE A 45 -2.71 0.48 -18.18
CA PHE A 45 -3.79 0.87 -17.27
C PHE A 45 -4.70 -0.30 -16.83
N ILE A 46 -5.06 -1.19 -17.77
CA ILE A 46 -5.91 -2.35 -17.47
C ILE A 46 -5.23 -3.36 -16.54
N ASP A 47 -3.91 -3.50 -16.62
CA ASP A 47 -3.14 -4.41 -15.75
C ASP A 47 -3.19 -3.90 -14.31
N ILE A 48 -3.11 -2.58 -14.14
CA ILE A 48 -3.17 -1.96 -12.82
C ILE A 48 -4.58 -2.09 -12.23
N ALA A 49 -5.62 -1.82 -13.03
CA ALA A 49 -7.00 -2.00 -12.60
C ALA A 49 -7.29 -3.46 -12.21
N ARG A 50 -6.82 -4.43 -13.00
CA ARG A 50 -6.93 -5.86 -12.69
C ARG A 50 -6.18 -6.22 -11.40
N ALA A 51 -4.97 -5.70 -11.22
CA ALA A 51 -4.21 -5.93 -9.99
C ALA A 51 -4.98 -5.40 -8.77
N PHE A 52 -5.53 -4.20 -8.83
CA PHE A 52 -6.37 -3.65 -7.76
C PHE A 52 -7.71 -4.35 -7.57
N HIS A 53 -8.24 -5.04 -8.59
CA HIS A 53 -9.44 -5.87 -8.44
C HIS A 53 -9.10 -7.23 -7.81
N ALA A 54 -7.93 -7.77 -8.11
CA ALA A 54 -7.47 -9.06 -7.62
C ALA A 54 -7.02 -9.02 -6.15
N VAL A 55 -6.62 -7.86 -5.63
CA VAL A 55 -6.20 -7.71 -4.22
C VAL A 55 -7.01 -6.64 -3.49
N GLU A 56 -7.26 -6.84 -2.20
CA GLU A 56 -7.95 -5.83 -1.37
C GLU A 56 -7.09 -4.58 -1.13
N GLU A 57 -5.77 -4.70 -1.34
CA GLU A 57 -4.78 -3.66 -1.09
C GLU A 57 -5.08 -2.36 -1.81
N LYS A 58 -5.02 -1.25 -1.07
CA LYS A 58 -5.32 0.09 -1.61
C LYS A 58 -4.11 0.74 -2.26
N ARG A 59 -2.93 0.11 -2.16
CA ARG A 59 -1.66 0.61 -2.65
C ARG A 59 -0.85 -0.56 -3.19
N LEU A 60 -0.23 -0.36 -4.33
CA LEU A 60 0.63 -1.36 -4.96
C LEU A 60 2.01 -0.73 -5.22
N PRO A 61 3.10 -1.38 -4.76
CA PRO A 61 4.45 -0.98 -5.14
C PRO A 61 4.67 -1.20 -6.63
N VAL A 62 5.41 -0.29 -7.29
CA VAL A 62 5.84 -0.43 -8.68
C VAL A 62 7.32 -0.75 -8.70
N VAL A 63 7.70 -1.77 -9.46
CA VAL A 63 9.08 -2.22 -9.60
C VAL A 63 9.56 -2.14 -11.04
N ASP A 64 10.86 -1.90 -11.22
CA ASP A 64 11.50 -1.96 -12.54
C ASP A 64 11.78 -3.42 -12.99
N ALA A 65 12.45 -3.57 -14.14
CA ALA A 65 12.82 -4.87 -14.69
C ALA A 65 13.83 -5.66 -13.82
N HIS A 66 14.52 -5.00 -12.88
CA HIS A 66 15.43 -5.60 -11.92
C HIS A 66 14.76 -5.87 -10.56
N ASN A 67 13.44 -5.73 -10.48
CA ASN A 67 12.63 -5.88 -9.26
C ASN A 67 12.99 -4.85 -8.17
N GLN A 68 13.51 -3.68 -8.56
CA GLN A 68 13.78 -2.57 -7.66
C GLN A 68 12.55 -1.67 -7.54
N LEU A 69 12.21 -1.28 -6.31
CA LEU A 69 11.09 -0.38 -6.04
C LEU A 69 11.35 1.01 -6.62
N ILE A 70 10.50 1.45 -7.53
CA ILE A 70 10.59 2.77 -8.18
C ILE A 70 9.43 3.70 -7.82
N GLY A 71 8.37 3.19 -7.19
CA GLY A 71 7.24 4.01 -6.78
C GLY A 71 6.12 3.22 -6.11
N VAL A 72 5.03 3.91 -5.80
CA VAL A 72 3.80 3.33 -5.24
C VAL A 72 2.63 3.99 -5.94
N VAL A 73 1.67 3.20 -6.41
CA VAL A 73 0.40 3.73 -6.90
C VAL A 73 -0.71 3.40 -5.92
N MET A 74 -1.61 4.34 -5.67
CA MET A 74 -2.78 4.12 -4.83
C MET A 74 -4.02 3.96 -5.68
N ARG A 75 -4.96 3.11 -5.24
CA ARG A 75 -6.26 2.92 -5.89
C ARG A 75 -7.00 4.25 -6.10
N ARG A 76 -6.87 5.20 -5.17
CA ARG A 76 -7.46 6.55 -5.30
C ARG A 76 -6.89 7.36 -6.46
N ASP A 77 -5.60 7.20 -6.77
CA ASP A 77 -4.95 7.94 -7.86
C ASP A 77 -5.53 7.53 -9.21
N PHE A 78 -5.96 6.27 -9.33
CA PHE A 78 -6.66 5.76 -10.52
C PHE A 78 -8.00 6.45 -10.73
N PHE A 79 -8.83 6.53 -9.68
CA PHE A 79 -10.19 7.08 -9.81
C PHE A 79 -10.21 8.62 -9.84
N GLU A 80 -9.28 9.30 -9.18
CA GLU A 80 -9.26 10.76 -9.11
C GLU A 80 -8.65 11.42 -10.36
N ARG A 81 -7.71 10.76 -11.05
CA ARG A 81 -7.05 11.32 -12.25
C ARG A 81 -7.53 10.75 -13.58
N PHE A 82 -8.04 9.52 -13.60
CA PHE A 82 -8.62 8.92 -14.79
C PHE A 82 -10.12 8.82 -14.54
N HIS A 83 -10.89 9.72 -15.15
CA HIS A 83 -12.35 9.67 -15.14
C HIS A 83 -12.79 8.27 -15.60
N TRP A 84 -13.07 7.38 -14.65
CA TRP A 84 -13.31 5.96 -14.88
C TRP A 84 -14.55 5.74 -15.76
N ASP A 85 -15.48 6.68 -15.70
CA ASP A 85 -16.69 6.73 -16.54
C ASP A 85 -16.39 6.94 -18.03
N ASP A 86 -15.23 7.51 -18.40
CA ASP A 86 -14.85 7.75 -19.80
C ASP A 86 -14.27 6.49 -20.50
N TRP A 87 -14.08 5.39 -19.76
CA TRP A 87 -13.47 4.14 -20.27
C TRP A 87 -14.46 2.97 -20.43
N LEU A 88 -15.75 3.18 -20.18
CA LEU A 88 -16.85 2.23 -20.43
C LEU A 88 -17.74 2.70 -21.58
#